data_AF-A0A9E3UYK1-F1
#
_entry.id   AF-A0A9E3UYK1-F1
#
_cell.length_a   1.000
_cell.length_b   1.000
_cell.length_c   1.000
_cell.angle_alpha   90.00
_cell.angle_beta   90.00
_cell.angle_gamma   90.00
#
_symmetry.space_group_name_H-M   'P 1'
#
loop_
_entity.id
_entity.type
_entity.pdbx_description
1 polymer ?
#
loop_
_entity_poly.entity_id
_entity_poly.type
_entity_poly.pdbx_seq_one_letter_code
_entity_poly.pdbx_strand_id
1 'polypeptide(L)'
;MLPQTPRGTSIEVKILRVPAPVAPLGKIDCLHCGTPLEIHQPEGGLPERLLGTCEHCHSWYLWDLGPAGDWAALVLLPAARHVLKTLEDA
;
A
#
# COMPACT_ATOMS: atom_id res chain seq x y z
N MET A 1 -11.11 9.62 34.19
CA MET A 1 -10.79 8.73 33.05
C MET A 1 -9.28 8.64 32.95
N LEU A 2 -8.68 7.50 33.27
CA LEU A 2 -7.26 7.28 33.00
C LEU A 2 -7.08 7.04 31.49
N PRO A 3 -6.09 7.66 30.81
CA PRO A 3 -5.80 7.36 29.42
C PRO A 3 -5.35 5.90 29.32
N GLN A 4 -6.06 5.11 28.52
CA GLN A 4 -5.65 3.75 28.17
C GLN A 4 -4.41 3.88 27.28
N THR A 5 -3.27 3.32 27.69
CA THR A 5 -2.09 3.27 26.82
C THR A 5 -2.44 2.40 25.60
N PRO A 6 -2.32 2.91 24.37
CA PRO A 6 -2.58 2.12 23.18
C PRO A 6 -1.68 0.88 23.19
N ARG A 7 -2.26 -0.31 23.08
CA ARG A 7 -1.50 -1.53 22.78
C ARG A 7 -1.19 -1.54 21.30
N GLY A 8 0.05 -1.88 20.95
CA GLY A 8 0.53 -1.97 19.58
C GLY A 8 1.07 -3.37 19.28
N THR A 9 1.00 -3.76 18.02
CA THR A 9 1.65 -4.97 17.48
C THR A 9 2.42 -4.60 16.21
N SER A 10 3.27 -5.51 15.73
CA SER A 10 4.04 -5.33 14.50
C SER A 10 3.63 -6.37 13.46
N ILE A 11 3.53 -5.97 12.20
CA ILE A 11 3.23 -6.85 11.07
C ILE A 11 4.32 -6.66 10.01
N GLU A 12 4.86 -7.77 9.52
CA GLU A 12 5.80 -7.75 8.40
C GLU A 12 5.04 -7.43 7.10
N VAL A 13 5.58 -6.49 6.33
CA VAL A 13 5.04 -6.13 5.01
C VAL A 13 6.06 -6.40 3.93
N LYS A 14 5.58 -6.81 2.75
CA LYS A 14 6.42 -7.03 1.59
C LYS A 14 6.59 -5.71 0.84
N ILE A 15 7.84 -5.31 0.65
CA ILE A 15 8.22 -4.12 -0.13
C ILE A 15 8.95 -4.58 -1.39
N LEU A 16 8.53 -4.05 -2.54
CA LEU A 16 9.16 -4.30 -3.83
C LEU A 16 9.64 -2.99 -4.44
N ARG A 17 10.84 -3.01 -5.02
CA ARG A 17 11.33 -1.90 -5.84
C ARG A 17 10.92 -2.14 -7.29
N VAL A 18 10.24 -1.18 -7.89
CA VAL A 18 9.82 -1.27 -9.30
C VAL A 18 10.34 -0.06 -10.11
N PRO A 19 10.74 -0.23 -11.38
CA PRO A 19 11.17 0.88 -12.23
C PRO A 19 10.04 1.88 -12.48
N ALA A 20 10.36 3.17 -12.57
CA ALA A 20 9.44 4.24 -12.96
C ALA A 20 10.04 5.07 -14.13
N PRO A 21 9.22 5.73 -14.97
CA PRO A 21 7.77 5.84 -14.88
C PRO A 21 7.08 4.52 -15.27
N VAL A 22 6.26 3.99 -14.37
CA VAL A 22 5.44 2.79 -14.61
C VAL A 22 4.28 3.21 -15.53
N ALA A 23 4.57 3.54 -16.78
CA ALA A 23 3.59 4.11 -17.72
C ALA A 23 2.93 5.40 -17.17
N PRO A 24 1.99 6.06 -17.87
CA PRO A 24 1.04 6.92 -17.15
C PRO A 24 0.42 6.06 -16.03
N LEU A 25 0.35 6.61 -14.81
CA LEU A 25 -0.04 5.94 -13.55
C LEU A 25 -1.25 4.98 -13.61
N GLY A 26 -2.07 5.01 -14.67
CA GLY A 26 -3.19 4.10 -14.93
C GLY A 26 -2.85 2.71 -15.49
N LYS A 27 -1.60 2.24 -15.45
CA LYS A 27 -1.22 0.87 -15.88
C LYS A 27 -0.36 0.14 -14.85
N ILE A 28 -0.82 0.15 -13.61
CA ILE A 28 -0.22 -0.64 -12.55
C ILE A 28 -1.09 -1.88 -12.36
N ASP A 29 -0.51 -3.08 -12.45
CA ASP A 29 -1.26 -4.33 -12.31
C ASP A 29 -1.13 -4.92 -10.90
N CYS A 30 -2.18 -5.60 -10.46
CA CYS A 30 -2.21 -6.36 -9.22
C CYS A 30 -1.18 -7.51 -9.26
N LEU A 31 -0.31 -7.58 -8.25
CA LEU A 31 0.71 -8.64 -8.17
C LEU A 31 0.15 -10.04 -7.96
N HIS A 32 -1.12 -10.15 -7.57
CA HIS A 32 -1.79 -11.43 -7.35
C HIS A 32 -2.55 -11.94 -8.57
N CYS A 33 -3.31 -11.07 -9.25
CA CYS A 33 -4.17 -11.49 -10.37
C CYS A 33 -3.85 -10.86 -11.72
N GLY A 34 -2.93 -9.88 -11.77
CA GLY A 34 -2.58 -9.17 -13.00
C GLY A 34 -3.63 -8.18 -13.52
N THR A 35 -4.77 -8.02 -12.84
CA THR A 35 -5.78 -7.00 -13.20
C THR A 35 -5.23 -5.60 -12.89
N PRO A 36 -5.49 -4.59 -13.74
CA PRO A 36 -5.15 -3.20 -13.45
C PRO A 36 -5.70 -2.75 -12.09
N LEU A 37 -4.90 -2.00 -11.35
CA LEU A 37 -5.27 -1.36 -10.10
C LEU A 37 -6.01 -0.05 -10.37
N GLU A 38 -6.98 0.25 -9.54
CA GLU A 38 -7.51 1.61 -9.40
C GLU A 38 -6.54 2.43 -8.56
N ILE A 39 -6.12 3.59 -9.05
CA ILE A 39 -5.12 4.45 -8.41
C ILE A 39 -5.78 5.69 -7.82
N HIS A 40 -5.48 5.97 -6.55
CA HIS A 40 -5.96 7.13 -5.82
C HIS A 40 -4.78 7.97 -5.31
N GLN A 41 -4.92 9.29 -5.36
CA GLN A 41 -3.99 10.27 -4.79
C GLN A 41 -4.70 10.95 -3.60
N PRO A 42 -4.57 10.41 -2.37
CA PRO A 42 -5.37 10.88 -1.24
C PRO A 42 -4.85 12.19 -0.62
N GLU A 43 -3.58 12.54 -0.86
CA GLU A 43 -2.91 13.64 -0.18
C GLU A 43 -2.24 14.59 -1.18
N GLY A 44 -2.93 15.65 -1.59
CA GLY A 44 -2.46 16.57 -2.64
C GLY A 44 -1.08 17.22 -2.41
N GLY A 45 -0.61 17.25 -1.15
CA GLY A 45 0.74 17.73 -0.81
C GLY A 45 1.87 16.72 -1.07
N LEU A 46 1.54 15.46 -1.32
CA LEU A 46 2.47 14.35 -1.56
C LEU A 46 2.07 13.58 -2.83
N PRO A 47 2.20 14.18 -4.04
CA PRO A 47 1.78 13.57 -5.30
C PRO A 47 2.53 12.27 -5.64
N GLU A 48 3.72 12.08 -5.08
CA GLU A 48 4.52 10.86 -5.19
C GLU A 48 3.96 9.67 -4.41
N ARG A 49 3.01 9.94 -3.48
CA ARG A 49 2.39 8.92 -2.66
C ARG A 49 1.00 8.58 -3.19
N LEU A 50 0.85 7.35 -3.65
CA LEU A 50 -0.36 6.85 -4.28
C LEU A 50 -0.86 5.58 -3.58
N LEU A 51 -2.18 5.38 -3.61
CA LEU A 51 -2.82 4.16 -3.12
C LEU A 51 -3.42 3.42 -4.32
N GLY A 52 -2.99 2.18 -4.53
CA GLY A 52 -3.57 1.27 -5.51
C GLY A 52 -4.51 0.28 -4.85
N THR A 53 -5.70 0.09 -5.43
CA THR A 53 -6.66 -0.92 -4.98
C THR A 53 -6.96 -1.90 -6.11
N CYS A 54 -7.05 -3.19 -5.79
CA CYS A 54 -7.49 -4.21 -6.72
C CYS A 54 -8.93 -4.60 -6.40
N GLU A 55 -9.87 -4.34 -7.30
CA GLU A 55 -11.28 -4.72 -7.09
C GLU A 55 -11.50 -6.24 -7.04
N HIS A 56 -10.58 -7.02 -7.62
CA HIS A 56 -10.72 -8.49 -7.70
C HIS A 56 -10.12 -9.20 -6.48
N CYS A 57 -8.90 -8.82 -6.09
CA CYS A 57 -8.22 -9.40 -4.93
C CYS A 57 -8.53 -8.67 -3.62
N HIS A 58 -9.20 -7.52 -3.68
CA HIS A 58 -9.41 -6.60 -2.56
C HIS A 58 -8.12 -6.25 -1.81
N SER A 59 -7.00 -6.22 -2.54
CA SER A 59 -5.66 -5.96 -2.01
C SER A 59 -5.31 -4.49 -2.19
N TRP A 60 -4.58 -3.95 -1.23
CA TRP A 60 -4.20 -2.54 -1.18
C TRP A 60 -2.69 -2.41 -1.29
N TYR A 61 -2.26 -1.40 -2.02
CA TYR A 61 -0.87 -1.15 -2.36
C TYR A 61 -0.53 0.30 -2.10
N LEU A 62 0.47 0.55 -1.26
CA LEU A 62 1.08 1.88 -1.16
C LEU A 62 2.20 1.98 -2.19
N TRP A 63 2.15 3.02 -3.00
CA TRP A 63 3.18 3.39 -3.95
C TRP A 63 3.83 4.67 -3.46
N ASP A 64 5.16 4.66 -3.37
CA ASP A 64 5.95 5.83 -3.02
C ASP A 64 7.03 6.02 -4.09
N LEU A 65 6.88 7.04 -4.94
CA LEU A 65 7.82 7.30 -6.02
C LEU A 65 9.15 7.80 -5.45
N GLY A 66 10.25 7.25 -5.96
CA GLY A 66 11.59 7.70 -5.60
C GLY A 66 11.80 9.18 -5.97
N PRO A 67 12.75 9.88 -5.32
CA PRO A 67 12.92 11.33 -5.50
C PRO A 67 13.17 11.79 -6.94
N ALA A 68 13.78 10.93 -7.77
CA ALA A 68 14.05 11.21 -9.18
C ALA A 68 12.95 10.69 -10.12
N GLY A 69 11.94 9.99 -9.61
CA GLY A 69 10.83 9.42 -10.39
C GLY A 69 11.22 8.24 -11.29
N ASP A 70 12.41 7.67 -11.10
CA ASP A 70 12.98 6.56 -11.88
C ASP A 70 12.71 5.17 -11.26
N TRP A 71 12.21 5.13 -10.03
CA TRP A 71 11.72 3.93 -9.36
C TRP A 71 10.60 4.26 -8.37
N ALA A 72 9.91 3.24 -7.88
CA ALA A 72 8.94 3.35 -6.80
C ALA A 72 9.10 2.22 -5.79
N ALA A 73 8.82 2.50 -4.52
CA ALA A 73 8.56 1.49 -3.51
C ALA A 73 7.10 1.08 -3.59
N LEU A 74 6.86 -0.21 -3.77
CA LEU A 74 5.55 -0.83 -3.71
C LEU A 74 5.43 -1.63 -2.43
N VAL A 75 4.56 -1.18 -1.52
CA VAL A 75 4.27 -1.87 -0.27
C VAL A 75 2.92 -2.56 -0.38
N LEU A 76 2.91 -3.89 -0.24
CA LEU A 76 1.67 -4.65 -0.13
C LEU A 76 1.13 -4.51 1.29
N LEU A 77 -0.04 -3.88 1.42
CA LEU A 77 -0.68 -3.67 2.72
C LEU A 77 -1.45 -4.93 3.16
N PRO A 78 -1.38 -5.30 4.45
CA PRO A 78 -2.13 -6.44 4.96
C PRO A 78 -3.64 -6.14 4.93
N ALA A 79 -4.44 -7.17 4.65
CA ALA A 79 -5.89 -7.06 4.76
C ALA A 79 -6.29 -6.76 6.23
N ALA A 80 -7.34 -5.97 6.42
CA ALA A 80 -7.82 -5.57 7.75
C ALA A 80 -8.04 -6.76 8.70
N ARG A 81 -8.57 -7.89 8.19
CA ARG A 81 -8.74 -9.13 8.96
C ARG A 81 -7.44 -9.65 9.59
N HIS A 82 -6.32 -9.54 8.87
CA HIS A 82 -5.02 -9.99 9.35
C HIS A 82 -4.47 -9.02 10.41
N VAL A 83 -4.68 -7.71 10.22
CA VAL A 83 -4.32 -6.69 11.18
C VAL A 83 -5.05 -6.88 12.51
N LEU A 84 -6.37 -7.03 12.44
CA LEU A 84 -7.22 -7.24 13.63
C LEU A 84 -6.83 -8.52 14.37
N LYS A 85 -6.65 -9.63 13.65
CA LYS A 85 -6.20 -10.89 14.25
C LYS A 85 -4.86 -10.74 14.96
N THR A 86 -3.90 -10.05 14.35
CA THR A 86 -2.56 -9.86 14.97
C THR A 86 -2.63 -9.00 16.23
N LEU A 87 -3.59 -8.08 16.31
CA LEU A 87 -3.84 -7.29 17.53
C LEU A 87 -4.53 -8.11 18.62
N GLU A 88 -5.43 -9.03 18.26
CA GLU A 88 -6.07 -9.95 19.21
C GLU A 88 -5.09 -10.95 19.81
N ASP A 89 -4.09 -11.38 19.02
CA ASP A 89 -3.07 -12.35 19.42
C ASP A 89 -1.87 -11.71 20.18
N ALA A 90 -1.84 -10.38 20.35
CA ALA A 90 -0.73 -9.62 20.95
C ALA A 90 -0.94 -9.23 22.42
#